data_AF-A0A1W2LYR2-F1
#
_entry.id   AF-A0A1W2LYR2-F1
#
_cell.length_a   1.000
_cell.length_b   1.000
_cell.length_c   1.000
_cell.angle_alpha   90.00
_cell.angle_beta   90.00
_cell.angle_gamma   90.00
#
_symmetry.space_group_name_H-M   'P 1'
#
loop_
_entity.id
_entity.type
_entity.pdbx_description
1 polymer ?
#
loop_
_entity_poly.entity_id
_entity_poly.type
_entity_poly.pdbx_seq_one_letter_code
_entity_poly.pdbx_strand_id
1 'polypeptide(L)' 'MSEPPVPSNRPLWLAIIFIGAALVAGGCAIVFWLAKADQITMLSVAGAAFVATVTLSLAAWKFLSD' A
#
# COMPACT_ATOMS: atom_id res chain seq x y z
N MET A 1 20.68 -22.47 26.94
CA MET A 1 20.49 -22.70 25.49
C MET A 1 19.97 -21.40 24.92
N SER A 2 20.77 -20.69 24.13
CA SER A 2 20.38 -19.45 23.45
C SER A 2 19.54 -19.80 22.23
N GLU A 3 18.26 -19.41 22.25
CA GLU A 3 17.35 -19.59 21.11
C GLU A 3 17.92 -18.93 19.85
N PRO A 4 17.81 -19.57 18.67
CA PRO A 4 18.26 -18.96 17.42
C PRO A 4 17.42 -17.70 17.12
N PRO A 5 18.04 -16.62 16.60
CA PRO A 5 17.32 -15.40 16.27
C PRO A 5 16.24 -15.69 15.21
N VAL A 6 14.98 -15.47 15.57
CA VAL A 6 13.85 -15.60 14.64
C VAL A 6 14.10 -14.62 13.48
N PRO A 7 14.16 -15.08 12.22
CA PRO A 7 14.41 -14.19 11.09
C PRO A 7 13.29 -13.14 11.00
N SER A 8 13.69 -11.87 10.96
CA SER A 8 12.78 -10.74 10.88
C SER A 8 12.17 -10.66 9.49
N ASN A 9 10.91 -11.11 9.32
CA ASN A 9 10.15 -11.05 8.06
C ASN A 9 9.62 -9.63 7.74
N ARG A 10 10.05 -8.61 8.49
CA ARG A 10 9.63 -7.21 8.32
C ARG A 10 9.77 -6.67 6.89
N PRO A 11 10.89 -6.86 6.16
CA PRO A 11 11.03 -6.32 4.81
C PRO A 11 10.09 -7.00 3.80
N LEU A 12 9.78 -8.29 4.00
CA LEU A 12 8.85 -9.03 3.16
C LEU A 12 7.40 -8.52 3.32
N TRP A 13 6.99 -8.24 4.56
CA TRP A 13 5.68 -7.63 4.85
C TRP A 13 5.55 -6.21 4.28
N LEU A 14 6.60 -5.39 4.39
CA LEU A 14 6.63 -4.08 3.75
C LEU A 14 6.48 -4.17 2.23
N ALA A 15 7.13 -5.16 1.59
CA ALA A 15 7.00 -5.39 0.16
C ALA A 15 5.56 -5.77 -0.23
N ILE A 16 4.90 -6.64 0.54
CA ILE A 16 3.49 -7.02 0.29
C ILE A 16 2.57 -5.81 0.39
N ILE A 17 2.74 -4.98 1.43
CA ILE A 17 1.96 -3.75 1.63
C ILE A 17 2.17 -2.79 0.45
N PHE A 18 3.41 -2.63 0.01
CA PHE A 18 3.75 -1.75 -1.10
C PHE A 18 3.14 -2.21 -2.43
N ILE A 19 3.20 -3.52 -2.71
CA ILE A 19 2.58 -4.12 -3.89
C ILE A 19 1.06 -3.95 -3.84
N GLY A 20 0.43 -4.21 -2.69
CA GLY A 20 -1.00 -4.01 -2.49
C GLY A 20 -1.43 -2.56 -2.72
N ALA A 21 -0.69 -1.60 -2.19
CA ALA A 21 -0.94 -0.18 -2.40
C ALA A 21 -0.78 0.23 -3.87
N ALA A 22 0.23 -0.29 -4.56
CA ALA A 22 0.42 -0.04 -5.99
C ALA A 22 -0.73 -0.60 -6.85
N LEU A 23 -1.24 -1.78 -6.52
CA LEU A 23 -2.39 -2.40 -7.20
C LEU A 23 -3.66 -1.58 -7.00
N VAL A 24 -3.93 -1.12 -5.78
CA VAL A 24 -5.10 -0.27 -5.47
C VAL A 24 -5.00 1.07 -6.20
N ALA A 25 -3.82 1.71 -6.17
CA ALA A 25 -3.58 2.96 -6.89
C ALA A 25 -3.74 2.81 -8.40
N GLY A 26 -3.21 1.72 -8.97
CA GLY A 26 -3.39 1.37 -10.39
C GLY A 26 -4.86 1.09 -10.73
N GLY A 27 -5.59 0.38 -9.87
CA GLY A 27 -7.02 0.13 -10.03
C GLY A 27 -7.84 1.42 -10.06
N CYS A 28 -7.57 2.34 -9.12
CA CYS A 28 -8.19 3.67 -9.14
C CYS A 28 -7.85 4.45 -10.42
N ALA A 29 -6.59 4.44 -10.86
CA ALA A 29 -6.20 5.11 -12.10
C ALA A 29 -6.96 4.57 -13.32
N ILE A 30 -7.14 3.23 -13.42
CA ILE A 30 -7.88 2.59 -14.53
C ILE A 30 -9.36 3.00 -14.51
N VAL A 31 -9.99 3.05 -13.33
CA VAL A 31 -11.40 3.47 -13.19
C VAL A 31 -11.57 4.93 -13.64
N PHE A 32 -10.66 5.82 -13.25
CA PHE A 32 -10.70 7.22 -13.67
C PHE A 32 -10.33 7.40 -15.16
N TRP A 33 -9.48 6.53 -15.70
CA TRP A 33 -9.22 6.49 -17.14
C TRP A 33 -10.44 6.09 -17.95
N LEU A 34 -11.19 5.08 -17.51
CA LEU A 34 -12.48 4.70 -18.11
C LEU A 34 -13.51 5.84 -18.03
N ALA A 35 -13.46 6.64 -16.97
CA ALA A 35 -14.31 7.81 -16.81
C ALA A 35 -13.90 9.02 -17.69
N LYS A 36 -12.85 8.90 -18.52
CA LYS A 36 -12.25 10.00 -19.30
C LYS A 36 -11.87 11.21 -18.43
N ALA A 37 -11.47 10.97 -17.19
CA ALA A 37 -11.02 12.05 -16.31
C ALA A 37 -9.74 12.70 -16.84
N ASP A 38 -9.50 13.95 -16.44
CA ASP A 38 -8.27 14.66 -16.82
C ASP A 38 -7.02 14.00 -16.17
N GLN A 39 -5.86 14.09 -16.83
CA GLN A 39 -4.61 13.46 -16.37
C GLN A 39 -4.19 13.94 -14.98
N ILE A 40 -4.45 15.20 -14.65
CA ILE A 40 -4.16 15.77 -13.33
C ILE A 40 -5.04 15.10 -12.28
N THR A 41 -6.31 14.85 -12.61
CA THR A 41 -7.25 14.17 -11.70
C THR A 41 -6.84 12.71 -11.47
N MET A 42 -6.44 11.99 -12.52
CA MET A 42 -5.96 10.61 -12.39
C MET A 42 -4.72 10.52 -11.49
N LEU A 43 -3.74 11.38 -11.70
CA LEU A 43 -2.49 11.38 -10.92
C LEU A 43 -2.77 11.72 -9.44
N SER A 44 -3.63 12.70 -9.19
CA SER A 44 -4.01 13.12 -7.84
C SER A 44 -4.73 11.99 -7.09
N VAL A 45 -5.68 11.32 -7.76
CA VAL A 45 -6.44 10.22 -7.15
C VAL A 45 -5.55 9.00 -6.92
N ALA A 46 -4.71 8.62 -7.89
CA ALA A 46 -3.81 7.49 -7.73
C ALA A 46 -2.81 7.72 -6.58
N GLY A 47 -2.24 8.93 -6.49
CA GLY A 47 -1.36 9.32 -5.39
C GLY A 47 -2.06 9.28 -4.03
N ALA A 48 -3.28 9.85 -3.94
CA ALA A 48 -4.07 9.82 -2.70
C ALA A 48 -4.45 8.39 -2.28
N ALA A 49 -4.87 7.55 -3.22
CA ALA A 49 -5.20 6.15 -2.98
C ALA A 49 -3.98 5.34 -2.52
N PHE A 50 -2.80 5.58 -3.11
CA PHE A 50 -1.55 4.96 -2.69
C PHE A 50 -1.20 5.34 -1.24
N VAL A 51 -1.18 6.65 -0.93
CA VAL A 51 -0.84 7.14 0.41
C VAL A 51 -1.83 6.61 1.45
N ALA A 52 -3.14 6.67 1.17
CA ALA A 52 -4.16 6.15 2.07
C ALA A 52 -3.98 4.65 2.35
N THR A 53 -3.66 3.86 1.32
CA THR A 53 -3.47 2.40 1.47
C THR A 53 -2.20 2.08 2.27
N VAL A 54 -1.10 2.80 2.03
CA VAL A 54 0.14 2.64 2.81
C VAL A 54 -0.07 3.05 4.26
N THR A 55 -0.71 4.19 4.52
CA THR A 55 -1.00 4.66 5.88
C THR A 55 -1.92 3.69 6.62
N LEU A 56 -2.99 3.21 5.98
CA LEU A 56 -3.88 2.21 6.56
C LEU A 56 -3.13 0.91 6.88
N SER A 57 -2.29 0.44 5.98
CA SER A 57 -1.54 -0.80 6.16
C SER A 57 -0.51 -0.70 7.29
N LEU A 58 0.18 0.44 7.43
CA LEU A 58 1.07 0.72 8.55
C LEU A 58 0.31 0.85 9.88
N ALA A 59 -0.84 1.52 9.87
CA ALA A 59 -1.69 1.64 11.05
C ALA A 59 -2.26 0.28 11.48
N ALA A 60 -2.73 -0.54 10.54
CA ALA A 60 -3.22 -1.88 10.78
C ALA A 60 -2.10 -2.80 11.30
N TRP A 61 -0.90 -2.69 10.73
CA TRP A 61 0.26 -3.44 11.21
C TRP A 61 0.60 -3.06 12.66
N LYS A 62 0.64 -1.76 12.98
CA LYS A 62 0.86 -1.29 14.35
C LYS A 62 -0.19 -1.83 15.32
N PHE A 63 -1.47 -1.76 14.95
CA PHE A 63 -2.57 -2.24 15.78
C PHE A 63 -2.57 -3.75 16.01
N LEU A 64 -2.07 -4.54 15.04
CA LEU A 64 -1.94 -5.99 15.18
C LEU A 64 -0.66 -6.42 15.89
N SER A 65 0.32 -5.52 16.00
CA SER A 65 1.62 -5.76 16.64
C SER A 65 1.75 -5.23 18.07
N ASP A 66 0.82 -4.38 18.51
CA ASP A 66 0.60 -3.98 19.92
C ASP A 66 -0.42 -4.93 20.57
#